data_AF-A0A497SZQ1-F1
#
_entry.id   AF-A0A497SZQ1-F1
#
_cell.length_a   1.000
_cell.length_b   1.000
_cell.length_c   1.000
_cell.angle_alpha   90.00
_cell.angle_beta   90.00
_cell.angle_gamma   90.00
#
_symmetry.space_group_name_H-M   'P 1'
#
loop_
_entity.id
_entity.type
_entity.pdbx_description
1 polymer ?
#
loop_
_entity_poly.entity_id
_entity_poly.type
_entity_poly.pdbx_seq_one_letter_code
_entity_poly.pdbx_strand_id
1 'polypeptide(L)'
;IANKSYTIPVTMTVVPEEYALMDVKVEVLTKQVMPNGNLRFYVSLYSLGIKKRFDVTLDYQIKEVDTEKLISHKEETMAIETSLSFIRNYDLSNVSLSPGKYFISVVANYENKTATSADLFEVIVPPWWYAYIPWTIAAIVILISLVLIIRFHKRKVLERLRYLTPVDYKSLPVEGLKLGKIAETNKNAYLPKDELMTHIITAGATGSGKTVSAMVIVEECLKEKIPVIVFDPTGQWTGFVRPNRDEKMFAKYKDFGLKEEDARSFPGMIYEVTDPNAEIDLRKYMNPGEITIFTLNKLKPGEYDVAVQNIVNKIFEQGWEESNKLRLLVVFDEVHRLLERYGGKGGYIVLEKAAREFRKWGIGLIMISQVLSDFKEALKGNVLTEIQLNTKALEDLKRSREKYGKEYAERITREEVGVGMFQNPKYNRGKPYWISFRPLLHSPHKIPDKELNLYKNFAAQLEVIERRIMEKKKAGEDVFDLELELKLAKGKLKEGKFRMAEIYANSLKTKLGIE
;
A
#
# COMPACT_ATOMS: atom_id res chain seq x y z
N ILE A 1 -58.46 -71.98 26.42
CA ILE A 1 -58.75 -72.56 27.76
C ILE A 1 -58.15 -71.57 28.76
N ALA A 2 -58.86 -70.79 29.58
CA ALA A 2 -60.25 -70.71 29.97
C ALA A 2 -60.56 -69.22 30.29
N ASN A 3 -61.83 -68.80 30.22
CA ASN A 3 -62.28 -67.53 30.81
C ASN A 3 -61.96 -67.54 32.31
N LYS A 4 -60.80 -67.01 32.71
CA LYS A 4 -60.51 -66.74 34.12
C LYS A 4 -61.29 -65.49 34.49
N SER A 5 -62.46 -65.68 35.12
CA SER A 5 -63.12 -64.59 35.80
C SER A 5 -62.28 -64.19 37.02
N TYR A 6 -61.93 -62.91 37.10
CA TYR A 6 -61.33 -62.33 38.29
C TYR A 6 -62.46 -61.70 39.09
N THR A 7 -62.77 -62.29 40.23
CA THR A 7 -63.76 -61.75 41.16
C THR A 7 -63.05 -60.72 42.04
N ILE A 8 -63.18 -59.44 41.70
CA ILE A 8 -62.74 -58.36 42.59
C ILE A 8 -63.82 -58.24 43.68
N PRO A 9 -63.49 -58.41 44.97
CA PRO A 9 -64.44 -58.16 46.03
C PRO A 9 -64.79 -56.67 46.03
N VAL A 10 -65.94 -56.32 45.46
CA VAL A 10 -66.49 -54.96 45.51
C VAL A 10 -67.39 -54.89 46.73
N THR A 11 -66.99 -54.09 47.72
CA THR A 11 -67.87 -53.76 48.84
C THR A 11 -68.70 -52.55 48.44
N MET A 12 -69.94 -52.79 48.03
CA MET A 12 -70.87 -51.72 47.69
C MET A 12 -71.62 -51.30 48.96
N THR A 13 -71.20 -50.18 49.55
CA THR A 13 -71.86 -49.65 50.76
C THR A 13 -73.03 -48.77 50.31
N VAL A 14 -74.26 -49.28 50.46
CA VAL A 14 -75.48 -48.51 50.19
C VAL A 14 -75.79 -47.69 51.44
N VAL A 15 -75.58 -46.38 51.35
CA VAL A 15 -75.77 -45.42 52.45
C VAL A 15 -77.13 -44.71 52.26
N PRO A 16 -78.01 -44.60 53.27
CA PRO A 16 -79.35 -44.00 53.14
C PRO A 16 -79.37 -42.51 52.73
N GLU A 17 -80.49 -42.03 52.20
CA GLU A 17 -80.76 -40.79 51.42
C GLU A 17 -80.40 -39.39 52.02
N GLU A 18 -79.63 -39.28 53.10
CA GLU A 18 -79.33 -37.96 53.74
C GLU A 18 -77.84 -37.52 53.70
N TYR A 19 -76.98 -38.13 52.88
CA TYR A 19 -75.57 -37.74 52.85
C TYR A 19 -75.26 -36.68 51.79
N ALA A 20 -74.59 -35.60 52.20
CA ALA A 20 -73.80 -34.80 51.27
C ALA A 20 -72.64 -35.68 50.74
N LEU A 21 -72.54 -35.84 49.42
CA LEU A 21 -71.37 -36.38 48.75
C LEU A 21 -70.67 -35.19 48.09
N MET A 22 -69.37 -35.01 48.28
CA MET A 22 -68.63 -33.89 47.69
C MET A 22 -67.46 -34.40 46.84
N ASP A 23 -67.31 -33.81 45.66
CA ASP A 23 -66.12 -33.97 44.82
C ASP A 23 -65.33 -32.66 44.76
N VAL A 24 -64.01 -32.77 44.79
CA VAL A 24 -63.06 -31.65 44.75
C VAL A 24 -62.17 -31.86 43.53
N LYS A 25 -61.98 -30.81 42.74
CA LYS A 25 -61.02 -30.80 41.65
C LYS A 25 -60.07 -29.62 41.78
N VAL A 26 -58.77 -29.90 41.71
CA VAL A 26 -57.71 -28.89 41.75
C VAL A 26 -56.91 -28.93 40.46
N GLU A 27 -56.65 -27.76 39.89
CA GLU A 27 -55.82 -27.60 38.70
C GLU A 27 -54.84 -26.44 38.87
N VAL A 28 -53.55 -26.73 38.89
CA VAL A 28 -52.50 -25.73 38.95
C VAL A 28 -52.40 -25.00 37.61
N LEU A 29 -52.59 -23.69 37.66
CA LEU A 29 -52.48 -22.80 36.50
C LEU A 29 -51.03 -22.35 36.25
N THR A 30 -50.21 -22.25 37.30
CA THR A 30 -48.77 -21.94 37.21
C THR A 30 -47.92 -23.19 37.47
N LYS A 31 -47.67 -23.98 36.43
CA LYS A 31 -46.93 -25.26 36.53
C LYS A 31 -45.46 -25.10 36.92
N GLN A 32 -44.87 -23.92 36.69
CA GLN A 32 -43.51 -23.58 37.12
C GLN A 32 -43.55 -22.28 37.93
N VAL A 33 -42.92 -22.29 39.11
CA VAL A 33 -42.92 -21.15 40.05
C VAL A 33 -41.50 -20.97 40.60
N MET A 34 -41.11 -19.73 40.90
CA MET A 34 -39.85 -19.47 41.62
C MET A 34 -40.05 -19.67 43.13
N PRO A 35 -38.99 -19.93 43.92
CA PRO A 35 -39.12 -20.13 45.38
C PRO A 35 -39.93 -19.07 46.12
N ASN A 36 -39.88 -17.80 45.67
CA ASN A 36 -40.61 -16.66 46.26
C ASN A 36 -41.75 -16.16 45.35
N GLY A 37 -42.28 -17.02 44.49
CA GLY A 37 -43.33 -16.70 43.54
C GLY A 37 -44.75 -16.93 44.10
N ASN A 38 -45.75 -16.60 43.29
CA ASN A 38 -47.15 -16.89 43.60
C ASN A 38 -47.62 -18.13 42.84
N LEU A 39 -48.07 -19.15 43.56
CA LEU A 39 -48.71 -20.33 42.99
C LEU A 39 -50.19 -20.00 42.74
N ARG A 40 -50.63 -20.14 41.49
CA ARG A 40 -52.04 -19.97 41.10
C ARG A 40 -52.65 -21.30 40.75
N PHE A 41 -53.77 -21.62 41.38
CA PHE A 41 -54.51 -22.85 41.11
C PHE A 41 -56.02 -22.62 41.16
N TYR A 42 -56.73 -23.39 40.36
CA TYR A 42 -58.17 -23.41 40.26
C TYR A 42 -58.70 -24.54 41.15
N VAL A 43 -59.74 -24.24 41.93
CA VAL A 43 -60.44 -25.21 42.77
C VAL A 43 -61.90 -25.21 42.37
N SER A 44 -62.44 -26.41 42.17
CA SER A 44 -63.86 -26.64 41.89
C SER A 44 -64.41 -27.66 42.87
N LEU A 45 -65.55 -27.33 43.46
CA LEU A 45 -66.24 -28.12 44.48
C LEU A 45 -67.64 -28.42 43.96
N TYR A 46 -68.01 -29.69 43.96
CA TYR A 46 -69.33 -30.15 43.52
C TYR A 46 -70.03 -30.89 44.66
N SER A 47 -71.23 -30.43 45.04
CA SER A 47 -72.12 -31.18 45.91
C SER A 47 -72.95 -32.13 45.07
N LEU A 48 -72.81 -33.43 45.33
CA LEU A 48 -73.57 -34.52 44.73
C LEU A 48 -74.76 -34.97 45.61
N GLY A 49 -75.01 -34.28 46.73
CA GLY A 49 -76.12 -34.54 47.66
C GLY A 49 -77.29 -33.54 47.53
N ILE A 50 -78.44 -33.86 48.14
CA ILE A 50 -79.72 -33.13 47.99
C ILE A 50 -79.85 -31.95 48.99
N LYS A 51 -78.95 -31.84 49.98
CA LYS A 51 -79.00 -30.81 51.02
C LYS A 51 -78.68 -29.43 50.45
N LYS A 52 -79.56 -28.45 50.70
CA LYS A 52 -79.53 -27.14 50.02
C LYS A 52 -78.35 -26.24 50.40
N ARG A 53 -77.70 -26.43 51.55
CA ARG A 53 -76.50 -25.67 51.97
C ARG A 53 -75.76 -26.33 53.13
N PHE A 54 -74.44 -26.40 53.06
CA PHE A 54 -73.57 -26.83 54.17
C PHE A 54 -72.19 -26.15 54.08
N ASP A 55 -71.50 -26.06 55.22
CA ASP A 55 -70.17 -25.48 55.32
C ASP A 55 -69.08 -26.52 55.08
N VAL A 56 -68.06 -26.14 54.33
CA VAL A 56 -66.92 -26.97 53.96
C VAL A 56 -65.65 -26.25 54.33
N THR A 57 -64.78 -26.92 55.09
CA THR A 57 -63.45 -26.39 55.41
C THR A 57 -62.44 -26.97 54.44
N LEU A 58 -61.83 -26.12 53.64
CA LEU A 58 -60.80 -26.46 52.67
C LEU A 58 -59.43 -26.26 53.31
N ASP A 59 -58.63 -27.32 53.37
CA ASP A 59 -57.23 -27.27 53.76
C ASP A 59 -56.33 -27.38 52.52
N TYR A 60 -55.61 -26.30 52.24
CA TYR A 60 -54.67 -26.18 51.13
C TYR A 60 -53.27 -26.60 51.58
N GLN A 61 -52.86 -27.82 51.24
CA GLN A 61 -51.58 -28.41 51.66
C GLN A 61 -50.57 -28.44 50.51
N ILE A 62 -49.39 -27.86 50.69
CA ILE A 62 -48.26 -28.00 49.77
C ILE A 62 -47.34 -29.10 50.30
N LYS A 63 -47.07 -30.11 49.47
CA LYS A 63 -46.21 -31.25 49.80
C LYS A 63 -45.13 -31.44 48.75
N GLU A 64 -43.96 -31.87 49.20
CA GLU A 64 -42.89 -32.33 48.31
C GLU A 64 -43.25 -33.69 47.72
N VAL A 65 -42.99 -33.89 46.42
CA VAL A 65 -43.37 -35.15 45.73
C VAL A 65 -42.59 -36.35 46.24
N ASP A 66 -41.29 -36.18 46.51
CA ASP A 66 -40.41 -37.32 46.82
C ASP A 66 -40.52 -37.78 48.28
N THR A 67 -40.81 -36.86 49.21
CA THR A 67 -40.83 -37.14 50.66
C THR A 67 -42.22 -37.08 51.29
N GLU A 68 -43.24 -36.62 50.54
CA GLU A 68 -44.58 -36.25 51.02
C GLU A 68 -44.59 -35.28 52.22
N LYS A 69 -43.45 -34.64 52.52
CA LYS A 69 -43.31 -33.73 53.64
C LYS A 69 -44.25 -32.54 53.44
N LEU A 70 -45.10 -32.28 54.43
CA LEU A 70 -45.93 -31.09 54.47
C LEU A 70 -45.04 -29.86 54.66
N ILE A 71 -45.05 -28.97 53.67
CA ILE A 71 -44.24 -27.76 53.65
C ILE A 71 -45.04 -26.57 54.18
N SER A 72 -46.30 -26.47 53.77
CA SER A 72 -47.21 -25.40 54.20
C SER A 72 -48.65 -25.89 54.13
N HIS A 73 -49.50 -25.39 55.00
CA HIS A 73 -50.94 -25.63 54.96
C HIS A 73 -51.71 -24.35 55.28
N LYS A 74 -52.96 -24.25 54.83
CA LYS A 74 -53.83 -23.09 55.09
C LYS A 74 -55.27 -23.53 55.01
N GLU A 75 -56.06 -23.19 56.02
CA GLU A 75 -57.48 -23.53 56.08
C GLU A 75 -58.38 -22.35 55.71
N GLU A 76 -59.49 -22.64 55.05
CA GLU A 76 -60.54 -21.68 54.70
C GLU A 76 -61.91 -22.37 54.74
N THR A 77 -62.88 -21.79 55.44
CA THR A 77 -64.26 -22.34 55.48
C THR A 77 -65.15 -21.59 54.49
N MET A 78 -65.88 -22.35 53.67
CA MET A 78 -66.80 -21.82 52.65
C MET A 78 -68.15 -22.53 52.72
N ALA A 79 -69.24 -21.78 52.53
CA ALA A 79 -70.58 -22.34 52.39
C ALA A 79 -70.86 -22.70 50.93
N ILE A 80 -71.39 -23.92 50.69
CA ILE A 80 -71.66 -24.44 49.33
C ILE A 80 -73.12 -24.88 49.22
N GLU A 81 -73.77 -24.54 48.10
CA GLU A 81 -75.15 -24.93 47.79
C GLU A 81 -75.20 -26.02 46.70
N THR A 82 -74.61 -25.77 45.52
CA THR A 82 -74.60 -26.73 44.38
C THR A 82 -73.18 -27.00 43.86
N SER A 83 -72.51 -25.96 43.38
CA SER A 83 -71.10 -26.01 43.01
C SER A 83 -70.45 -24.64 43.25
N LEU A 84 -69.16 -24.65 43.61
CA LEU A 84 -68.37 -23.45 43.82
C LEU A 84 -67.04 -23.61 43.11
N SER A 85 -66.61 -22.61 42.36
CA SER A 85 -65.34 -22.63 41.64
C SER A 85 -64.64 -21.29 41.72
N PHE A 86 -63.34 -21.30 42.02
CA PHE A 86 -62.56 -20.08 42.16
C PHE A 86 -61.07 -20.34 41.89
N ILE A 87 -60.33 -19.26 41.63
CA ILE A 87 -58.87 -19.28 41.54
C ILE A 87 -58.30 -18.77 42.86
N ARG A 88 -57.29 -19.45 43.40
CA ARG A 88 -56.50 -18.99 44.55
C ARG A 88 -55.09 -18.64 44.12
N ASN A 89 -54.59 -17.55 44.70
CA ASN A 89 -53.19 -17.15 44.63
C ASN A 89 -52.58 -17.44 46.01
N TYR A 90 -51.64 -18.36 46.06
CA TYR A 90 -50.91 -18.74 47.27
C TYR A 90 -49.51 -18.14 47.19
N ASP A 91 -49.20 -17.25 48.13
CA ASP A 91 -47.90 -16.59 48.23
C ASP A 91 -46.89 -17.54 48.88
N LEU A 92 -45.83 -17.89 48.14
CA LEU A 92 -44.77 -18.78 48.62
C LEU A 92 -43.61 -18.02 49.30
N SER A 93 -43.67 -16.69 49.40
CA SER A 93 -42.57 -15.87 49.94
C SER A 93 -42.17 -16.21 51.37
N ASN A 94 -43.10 -16.72 52.18
CA ASN A 94 -42.86 -17.13 53.57
C ASN A 94 -42.57 -18.63 53.72
N VAL A 95 -42.41 -19.36 52.61
CA VAL A 95 -42.25 -20.81 52.56
C VAL A 95 -40.88 -21.14 51.99
N SER A 96 -40.03 -21.81 52.77
CA SER A 96 -38.69 -22.20 52.31
C SER A 96 -38.74 -23.39 51.35
N LEU A 97 -38.82 -23.13 50.05
CA LEU A 97 -38.83 -24.15 48.99
C LEU A 97 -37.47 -24.30 48.30
N SER A 98 -36.98 -25.53 48.19
CA SER A 98 -35.85 -25.88 47.32
C SER A 98 -36.33 -26.16 45.89
N PRO A 99 -35.46 -26.00 44.85
CA PRO A 99 -35.79 -26.41 43.49
C PRO A 99 -36.17 -27.90 43.46
N GLY A 100 -37.33 -28.22 42.87
CA GLY A 100 -37.89 -29.58 42.93
C GLY A 100 -39.36 -29.64 42.54
N LYS A 101 -39.95 -30.84 42.59
CA LYS A 101 -41.37 -31.07 42.26
C LYS A 101 -42.21 -31.12 43.52
N TYR A 102 -43.34 -30.41 43.49
CA TYR A 102 -44.29 -30.30 44.59
C TYR A 102 -45.70 -30.57 44.06
N PHE A 103 -46.61 -30.93 44.94
CA PHE A 103 -48.04 -30.94 44.63
C PHE A 103 -48.81 -30.10 45.63
N ILE A 104 -49.83 -29.41 45.13
CA ILE A 104 -50.84 -28.77 45.98
C ILE A 104 -51.99 -29.77 46.12
N SER A 105 -52.32 -30.12 47.36
CA SER A 105 -53.44 -30.96 47.71
C SER A 105 -54.49 -30.11 48.42
N VAL A 106 -55.75 -30.20 47.97
CA VAL A 106 -56.88 -29.54 48.63
C VAL A 106 -57.74 -30.62 49.26
N VAL A 107 -57.85 -30.55 50.58
CA VAL A 107 -58.66 -31.46 51.39
C VAL A 107 -59.91 -30.70 51.84
N ALA A 108 -61.07 -31.09 51.34
CA ALA A 108 -62.35 -30.54 51.75
C ALA A 108 -62.95 -31.40 52.88
N ASN A 109 -63.05 -30.83 54.07
CA ASN A 109 -63.66 -31.45 55.25
C ASN A 109 -65.12 -31.00 55.38
N TYR A 110 -66.04 -31.95 55.39
CA TYR A 110 -67.49 -31.73 55.49
C TYR A 110 -68.14 -32.87 56.29
N GLU A 111 -68.97 -32.56 57.28
CA GLU A 111 -69.79 -33.55 58.03
C GLU A 111 -69.02 -34.85 58.44
N ASN A 112 -67.82 -34.72 58.99
CA ASN A 112 -66.90 -35.81 59.36
C ASN A 112 -66.39 -36.70 58.20
N LYS A 113 -66.48 -36.22 56.95
CA LYS A 113 -65.90 -36.84 55.74
C LYS A 113 -64.92 -35.88 55.06
N THR A 114 -64.04 -36.44 54.23
CA THR A 114 -63.01 -35.70 53.52
C THR A 114 -63.02 -36.04 52.03
N ALA A 115 -62.96 -35.03 51.16
CA ALA A 115 -62.68 -35.20 49.73
C ALA A 115 -61.35 -34.54 49.39
N THR A 116 -60.52 -35.17 48.56
CA THR A 116 -59.16 -34.70 48.30
C THR A 116 -58.84 -34.71 46.81
N SER A 117 -58.18 -33.66 46.35
CA SER A 117 -57.63 -33.57 45.00
C SER A 117 -56.26 -32.92 45.02
N ALA A 118 -55.38 -33.32 44.11
CA ALA A 118 -54.02 -32.81 44.04
C ALA A 118 -53.55 -32.63 42.60
N ASP A 119 -52.69 -31.64 42.39
CA ASP A 119 -52.03 -31.40 41.10
C ASP A 119 -50.60 -30.86 41.31
N LEU A 120 -49.75 -31.09 40.32
CA LEU A 120 -48.29 -30.92 40.38
C LEU A 120 -47.84 -29.54 39.90
N PHE A 121 -46.76 -29.03 40.52
CA PHE A 121 -46.00 -27.86 40.09
C PHE A 121 -44.51 -28.03 40.40
N GLU A 122 -43.66 -27.29 39.67
CA GLU A 122 -42.21 -27.37 39.80
C GLU A 122 -41.61 -26.03 40.23
N VAL A 123 -40.68 -26.07 41.17
CA VAL A 123 -39.93 -24.90 41.64
C VAL A 123 -38.61 -24.81 40.87
N ILE A 124 -38.42 -23.75 40.09
CA ILE A 124 -37.22 -23.55 39.24
C ILE A 124 -36.43 -22.29 39.61
N VAL A 125 -35.11 -22.37 39.49
CA VAL A 125 -34.19 -21.22 39.66
C VAL A 125 -33.30 -21.11 38.42
N PRO A 126 -33.43 -20.03 37.60
CA PRO A 126 -32.57 -19.84 36.44
C PRO A 126 -31.12 -19.55 36.88
N PRO A 127 -30.10 -20.00 36.12
CA PRO A 127 -28.71 -19.75 36.46
C PRO A 127 -28.34 -18.25 36.48
N TRP A 128 -27.45 -17.87 37.40
CA TRP A 128 -26.99 -16.48 37.59
C TRP A 128 -26.42 -15.83 36.31
N TRP A 129 -25.80 -16.61 35.42
CA TRP A 129 -25.19 -16.11 34.19
C TRP A 129 -26.22 -15.63 33.14
N TYR A 130 -27.49 -16.02 33.27
CA TYR A 130 -28.54 -15.62 32.33
C TYR A 130 -28.73 -14.09 32.27
N ALA A 131 -28.55 -13.40 33.41
CA ALA A 131 -28.62 -11.94 33.49
C ALA A 131 -27.51 -11.22 32.69
N TYR A 132 -26.41 -11.91 32.39
CA TYR A 132 -25.25 -11.33 31.71
C TYR A 132 -25.26 -11.55 30.20
N ILE A 133 -26.15 -12.41 29.67
CA ILE A 133 -26.26 -12.68 28.23
C ILE A 133 -26.43 -11.38 27.42
N PRO A 134 -27.34 -10.44 27.75
CA PRO A 134 -27.50 -9.21 26.98
C PRO A 134 -26.24 -8.36 26.93
N TRP A 135 -25.50 -8.28 28.04
CA TRP A 135 -24.24 -7.53 28.13
C TRP A 135 -23.13 -8.16 27.29
N THR A 136 -23.03 -9.49 27.28
CA THR A 136 -22.05 -10.19 26.42
C THR A 136 -22.34 -9.98 24.93
N ILE A 137 -23.61 -10.02 24.52
CA ILE A 137 -24.03 -9.74 23.15
C ILE A 137 -23.69 -8.29 22.78
N ALA A 138 -23.99 -7.33 23.66
CA ALA A 138 -23.65 -5.92 23.43
C ALA A 138 -22.14 -5.71 23.26
N ALA A 139 -21.32 -6.36 24.09
CA ALA A 139 -19.86 -6.28 23.98
C ALA A 139 -19.32 -6.84 22.65
N ILE A 140 -19.86 -7.97 22.18
CA ILE A 140 -19.50 -8.56 20.88
C ILE A 140 -19.89 -7.63 19.74
N VAL A 141 -21.10 -7.05 19.78
CA VAL A 141 -21.57 -6.09 18.76
C VAL A 141 -20.65 -4.87 18.73
N ILE A 142 -20.29 -4.32 19.89
CA ILE A 142 -19.36 -3.18 19.99
C ILE A 142 -18.00 -3.53 19.39
N LEU A 143 -17.45 -4.72 19.68
CA LEU A 143 -16.17 -5.17 19.14
C LEU A 143 -16.20 -5.29 17.61
N ILE A 144 -17.26 -5.89 17.06
CA ILE A 144 -17.45 -6.03 15.62
C ILE A 144 -17.60 -4.65 14.97
N SER A 145 -18.42 -3.77 15.55
CA SER A 145 -18.58 -2.39 15.09
C SER A 145 -17.27 -1.63 15.11
N LEU A 146 -16.44 -1.77 16.14
CA LEU A 146 -15.12 -1.14 16.23
C LEU A 146 -14.20 -1.60 15.09
N VAL A 147 -14.14 -2.92 14.84
CA VAL A 147 -13.34 -3.48 13.74
C VAL A 147 -13.81 -2.96 12.38
N LEU A 148 -15.13 -2.88 12.16
CA LEU A 148 -15.71 -2.34 10.93
C LEU A 148 -15.40 -0.85 10.77
N ILE A 149 -15.51 -0.05 11.84
CA ILE A 149 -15.17 1.38 11.84
C ILE A 149 -13.69 1.58 11.51
N ILE A 150 -12.79 0.83 12.15
CA ILE A 150 -11.34 0.91 11.88
C ILE A 150 -11.06 0.55 10.41
N ARG A 151 -11.70 -0.50 9.88
CA ARG A 151 -11.54 -0.94 8.49
C ARG A 151 -12.09 0.09 7.51
N PHE A 152 -13.25 0.68 7.80
CA PHE A 152 -13.86 1.74 7.01
C PHE A 152 -13.01 3.02 7.01
N HIS A 153 -12.51 3.42 8.18
CA HIS A 153 -11.63 4.57 8.31
C HIS A 153 -10.32 4.37 7.54
N LYS A 154 -9.67 3.20 7.67
CA LYS A 154 -8.49 2.84 6.87
C LYS A 154 -8.78 2.92 5.37
N ARG A 155 -9.91 2.40 4.92
CA ARG A 155 -10.32 2.44 3.51
C ARG A 155 -10.52 3.88 3.02
N LYS A 156 -11.24 4.72 3.79
CA LYS A 156 -11.43 6.14 3.48
C LYS A 156 -10.12 6.92 3.40
N VAL A 157 -9.15 6.60 4.26
CA VAL A 157 -7.80 7.22 4.21
C VAL A 157 -7.06 6.76 2.96
N LEU A 158 -7.04 5.46 2.65
CA LEU A 158 -6.39 4.91 1.45
C LEU A 158 -7.01 5.44 0.14
N GLU A 159 -8.32 5.70 0.12
CA GLU A 159 -9.02 6.31 -1.01
C GLU A 159 -8.65 7.79 -1.22
N ARG A 160 -8.24 8.51 -0.17
CA ARG A 160 -7.75 9.90 -0.28
C ARG A 160 -6.32 9.98 -0.80
N LEU A 161 -5.52 8.93 -0.62
CA LEU A 161 -4.14 8.89 -1.09
C LEU A 161 -4.11 8.77 -2.61
N ARG A 162 -3.35 9.65 -3.25
CA ARG A 162 -3.21 9.64 -4.71
C ARG A 162 -2.41 8.44 -5.16
N TYR A 163 -1.50 7.93 -4.32
CA TYR A 163 -0.60 6.83 -4.63
C TYR A 163 -0.86 5.59 -3.77
N LEU A 164 -0.49 4.41 -4.27
CA LEU A 164 -0.68 3.16 -3.52
C LEU A 164 0.31 3.08 -2.37
N THR A 165 -0.24 3.04 -1.16
CA THR A 165 0.46 2.78 0.10
C THR A 165 -0.36 1.78 0.92
N PRO A 166 0.24 1.06 1.89
CA PRO A 166 1.64 1.10 2.29
C PRO A 166 2.54 0.32 1.31
N VAL A 167 3.75 0.85 1.13
CA VAL A 167 4.86 0.18 0.45
C VAL A 167 5.58 -0.71 1.47
N ASP A 168 6.18 -1.82 1.04
CA ASP A 168 7.01 -2.64 1.92
C ASP A 168 8.37 -1.95 2.17
N TYR A 169 8.38 -1.01 3.12
CA TYR A 169 9.57 -0.22 3.46
C TYR A 169 10.80 -1.05 3.84
N LYS A 170 10.62 -2.27 4.36
CA LYS A 170 11.75 -3.14 4.73
C LYS A 170 12.48 -3.68 3.51
N SER A 171 11.78 -3.79 2.38
CA SER A 171 12.33 -4.27 1.11
C SER A 171 12.88 -3.14 0.22
N LEU A 172 12.78 -1.89 0.64
CA LEU A 172 13.28 -0.75 -0.12
C LEU A 172 14.76 -0.47 0.22
N PRO A 173 15.54 0.08 -0.72
CA PRO A 173 16.87 0.56 -0.42
C PRO A 173 16.88 1.65 0.65
N VAL A 174 17.78 1.51 1.61
CA VAL A 174 17.98 2.49 2.70
C VAL A 174 19.14 3.45 2.42
N GLU A 175 20.01 3.11 1.48
CA GLU A 175 21.20 3.86 1.10
C GLU A 175 21.44 3.84 -0.42
N GLY A 176 22.33 4.70 -0.90
CA GLY A 176 22.66 4.88 -2.32
C GLY A 176 22.34 6.28 -2.82
N LEU A 177 22.04 6.39 -4.11
CA LEU A 177 21.70 7.64 -4.78
C LEU A 177 20.36 8.16 -4.25
N LYS A 178 20.33 9.38 -3.69
CA LYS A 178 19.12 9.95 -3.08
C LYS A 178 18.25 10.60 -4.15
N LEU A 179 17.23 9.87 -4.61
CA LEU A 179 16.36 10.29 -5.71
C LEU A 179 15.31 11.32 -5.29
N GLY A 180 14.90 11.30 -4.02
CA GLY A 180 13.82 12.14 -3.51
C GLY A 180 13.13 11.48 -2.33
N LYS A 181 11.80 11.44 -2.35
CA LYS A 181 10.96 10.86 -1.29
C LYS A 181 9.99 9.84 -1.86
N ILE A 182 9.62 8.84 -1.06
CA ILE A 182 8.46 7.99 -1.35
C ILE A 182 7.23 8.91 -1.32
N ALA A 183 6.46 8.93 -2.41
CA ALA A 183 5.39 9.90 -2.62
C ALA A 183 4.39 9.90 -1.47
N GLU A 184 3.89 11.09 -1.11
CA GLU A 184 3.00 11.33 0.04
C GLU A 184 3.57 10.95 1.41
N THR A 185 4.89 10.74 1.52
CA THR A 185 5.58 10.46 2.79
C THR A 185 6.84 11.29 2.98
N ASN A 186 7.37 11.34 4.21
CA ASN A 186 8.66 11.97 4.51
C ASN A 186 9.86 11.01 4.42
N LYS A 187 9.66 9.76 3.95
CA LYS A 187 10.75 8.79 3.81
C LYS A 187 11.51 9.04 2.51
N ASN A 188 12.83 9.09 2.60
CA ASN A 188 13.69 9.23 1.42
C ASN A 188 13.59 7.99 0.52
N ALA A 189 13.74 8.19 -0.77
CA ALA A 189 13.84 7.14 -1.77
C ALA A 189 15.28 7.06 -2.28
N TYR A 190 15.87 5.87 -2.22
CA TYR A 190 17.24 5.61 -2.63
C TYR A 190 17.30 4.59 -3.77
N LEU A 191 18.38 4.66 -4.57
CA LEU A 191 18.74 3.67 -5.56
C LEU A 191 20.22 3.32 -5.39
N PRO A 192 20.59 2.07 -5.06
CA PRO A 192 21.98 1.67 -4.99
C PRO A 192 22.67 1.86 -6.34
N LYS A 193 23.88 2.44 -6.34
CA LYS A 193 24.57 2.85 -7.59
C LYS A 193 24.83 1.68 -8.54
N ASP A 194 25.20 0.51 -8.03
CA ASP A 194 25.49 -0.65 -8.88
C ASP A 194 24.23 -1.24 -9.54
N GLU A 195 23.01 -0.89 -9.08
CA GLU A 195 21.77 -1.24 -9.78
C GLU A 195 21.66 -0.58 -11.16
N LEU A 196 22.37 0.54 -11.38
CA LEU A 196 22.41 1.21 -12.69
C LEU A 196 23.06 0.34 -13.77
N MET A 197 23.86 -0.66 -13.41
CA MET A 197 24.40 -1.64 -14.35
C MET A 197 23.30 -2.51 -14.97
N THR A 198 22.14 -2.59 -14.33
CA THR A 198 20.96 -3.29 -14.88
C THR A 198 19.97 -2.34 -15.57
N HIS A 199 20.47 -1.15 -15.91
CA HIS A 199 19.83 -0.15 -16.75
C HIS A 199 18.53 0.43 -16.21
N ILE A 200 18.14 1.59 -16.77
CA ILE A 200 16.92 2.30 -16.44
C ILE A 200 16.21 2.69 -17.74
N ILE A 201 14.89 2.47 -17.77
CA ILE A 201 14.01 3.15 -18.71
C ILE A 201 13.19 4.18 -17.93
N THR A 202 13.13 5.41 -18.42
CA THR A 202 12.18 6.41 -17.95
C THR A 202 11.27 6.85 -19.10
N ALA A 203 9.96 6.89 -18.85
CA ALA A 203 8.97 7.19 -19.86
C ALA A 203 7.81 8.01 -19.29
N GLY A 204 7.23 8.88 -20.11
CA GLY A 204 6.07 9.69 -19.74
C GLY A 204 5.78 10.78 -20.75
N ALA A 205 4.59 11.38 -20.64
CA ALA A 205 4.17 12.45 -21.53
C ALA A 205 5.09 13.68 -21.44
N THR A 206 5.08 14.52 -22.48
CA THR A 206 5.81 15.79 -22.47
C THR A 206 5.41 16.64 -21.27
N GLY A 207 6.41 17.13 -20.52
CA GLY A 207 6.19 17.92 -19.30
C GLY A 207 5.90 17.12 -18.03
N SER A 208 5.83 15.78 -18.08
CA SER A 208 5.61 14.93 -16.89
C SER A 208 6.79 14.90 -15.90
N GLY A 209 7.99 15.25 -16.38
CA GLY A 209 9.24 15.19 -15.60
C GLY A 209 10.18 14.05 -15.98
N LYS A 210 10.00 13.40 -17.15
CA LYS A 210 10.83 12.29 -17.63
C LYS A 210 12.34 12.58 -17.59
N THR A 211 12.77 13.66 -18.23
CA THR A 211 14.18 14.07 -18.26
C THR A 211 14.65 14.48 -16.87
N VAL A 212 13.82 15.19 -16.10
CA VAL A 212 14.13 15.58 -14.71
C VAL A 212 14.40 14.35 -13.83
N SER A 213 13.61 13.27 -13.95
CA SER A 213 13.83 12.04 -13.16
C SER A 213 15.19 11.39 -13.46
N ALA A 214 15.60 11.36 -14.73
CA ALA A 214 16.93 10.87 -15.13
C ALA A 214 18.05 11.81 -14.68
N MET A 215 17.83 13.11 -14.82
CA MET A 215 18.77 14.15 -14.42
C MET A 215 19.09 14.09 -12.92
N VAL A 216 18.10 13.82 -12.06
CA VAL A 216 18.32 13.62 -10.61
C VAL A 216 19.28 12.44 -10.36
N ILE A 217 19.09 11.32 -11.06
CA ILE A 217 19.97 10.15 -10.94
C ILE A 217 21.40 10.52 -11.37
N VAL A 218 21.53 11.26 -12.47
CA VAL A 218 22.83 11.73 -12.98
C VAL A 218 23.51 12.68 -12.01
N GLU A 219 22.79 13.64 -11.41
CA GLU A 219 23.37 14.53 -10.39
C GLU A 219 23.94 13.74 -9.20
N GLU A 220 23.23 12.71 -8.72
CA GLU A 220 23.71 11.86 -7.64
C GLU A 220 24.94 11.04 -8.06
N CYS A 221 24.97 10.54 -9.31
CA CYS A 221 26.14 9.86 -9.87
C CYS A 221 27.38 10.78 -9.90
N LEU A 222 27.20 12.04 -10.32
CA LEU A 222 28.29 13.02 -10.38
C LEU A 222 28.80 13.39 -8.99
N LYS A 223 27.92 13.45 -7.97
CA LYS A 223 28.32 13.61 -6.56
C LYS A 223 29.18 12.45 -6.07
N GLU A 224 28.83 11.23 -6.48
CA GLU A 224 29.56 9.99 -6.20
C GLU A 224 30.81 9.77 -7.09
N LYS A 225 31.20 10.78 -7.89
CA LYS A 225 32.35 10.72 -8.80
C LYS A 225 32.25 9.69 -9.92
N ILE A 226 31.03 9.29 -10.28
CA ILE A 226 30.78 8.40 -11.41
C ILE A 226 30.75 9.23 -12.70
N PRO A 227 31.54 8.90 -13.74
CA PRO A 227 31.50 9.60 -15.00
C PRO A 227 30.17 9.36 -15.72
N VAL A 228 29.65 10.40 -16.38
CA VAL A 228 28.40 10.33 -17.13
C VAL A 228 28.59 10.83 -18.55
N ILE A 229 28.09 10.08 -19.54
CA ILE A 229 28.09 10.47 -20.95
C ILE A 229 26.65 10.52 -21.44
N VAL A 230 26.25 11.62 -22.08
CA VAL A 230 24.88 11.89 -22.50
C VAL A 230 24.82 12.15 -23.99
N PHE A 231 23.86 11.51 -24.65
CA PHE A 231 23.50 11.74 -26.05
C PHE A 231 22.13 12.43 -26.09
N ASP A 232 22.13 13.72 -26.40
CA ASP A 232 20.98 14.61 -26.22
C ASP A 232 20.57 15.30 -27.54
N PRO A 233 19.45 14.92 -28.16
CA PRO A 233 18.94 15.59 -29.37
C PRO A 233 18.24 16.93 -29.10
N THR A 234 18.00 17.30 -27.83
CA THR A 234 17.25 18.51 -27.45
C THR A 234 18.14 19.66 -27.00
N GLY A 235 19.32 19.34 -26.45
CA GLY A 235 20.23 20.28 -25.80
C GLY A 235 19.87 20.62 -24.35
N GLN A 236 18.80 20.05 -23.77
CA GLN A 236 18.40 20.31 -22.39
C GLN A 236 19.49 19.94 -21.37
N TRP A 237 20.30 18.91 -21.66
CA TRP A 237 21.35 18.44 -20.76
C TRP A 237 22.52 19.42 -20.64
N THR A 238 22.66 20.35 -21.58
CA THR A 238 23.66 21.43 -21.47
C THR A 238 23.49 22.28 -20.21
N GLY A 239 22.30 22.31 -19.60
CA GLY A 239 22.05 23.02 -18.35
C GLY A 239 22.88 22.56 -17.15
N PHE A 240 23.48 21.36 -17.18
CA PHE A 240 24.32 20.83 -16.10
C PHE A 240 25.50 21.74 -15.74
N VAL A 241 26.05 22.48 -16.70
CA VAL A 241 27.17 23.40 -16.46
C VAL A 241 26.74 24.73 -15.81
N ARG A 242 25.48 24.84 -15.38
CA ARG A 242 24.94 26.02 -14.69
C ARG A 242 24.19 25.66 -13.41
N PRO A 243 24.28 26.50 -12.37
CA PRO A 243 23.41 26.35 -11.21
C PRO A 243 21.94 26.58 -11.58
N ASN A 244 21.04 25.91 -10.87
CA ASN A 244 19.62 26.17 -10.97
C ASN A 244 19.30 27.63 -10.61
N ARG A 245 18.37 28.23 -11.34
CA ARG A 245 17.77 29.55 -11.08
C ARG A 245 16.27 29.58 -11.38
N ASP A 246 15.66 28.42 -11.59
CA ASP A 246 14.26 28.30 -11.95
C ASP A 246 13.37 28.41 -10.70
N GLU A 247 12.48 29.41 -10.67
CA GLU A 247 11.61 29.68 -9.53
C GLU A 247 10.66 28.52 -9.21
N LYS A 248 10.18 27.79 -10.25
CA LYS A 248 9.28 26.65 -10.04
C LYS A 248 10.01 25.48 -9.37
N MET A 249 11.30 25.30 -9.69
CA MET A 249 12.15 24.33 -8.99
C MET A 249 12.42 24.78 -7.55
N PHE A 250 12.79 26.05 -7.32
CA PHE A 250 13.04 26.57 -5.97
C PHE A 250 11.82 26.48 -5.06
N ALA A 251 10.61 26.70 -5.58
CA ALA A 251 9.39 26.51 -4.81
C ALA A 251 9.27 25.09 -4.20
N LYS A 252 9.87 24.08 -4.85
CA LYS A 252 9.90 22.68 -4.37
C LYS A 252 11.09 22.37 -3.46
N TYR A 253 12.13 23.19 -3.38
CA TYR A 253 13.35 22.88 -2.60
C TYR A 253 13.04 22.61 -1.13
N LYS A 254 12.17 23.45 -0.54
CA LYS A 254 11.71 23.31 0.85
C LYS A 254 11.13 21.93 1.15
N ASP A 255 10.40 21.33 0.21
CA ASP A 255 9.73 20.04 0.39
C ASP A 255 10.74 18.89 0.51
N PHE A 256 11.97 19.11 0.04
CA PHE A 256 13.07 18.15 0.06
C PHE A 256 14.20 18.53 1.04
N GLY A 257 14.04 19.60 1.80
CA GLY A 257 15.06 20.11 2.72
C GLY A 257 16.28 20.70 2.02
N LEU A 258 16.10 21.20 0.80
CA LEU A 258 17.12 21.93 0.04
C LEU A 258 16.92 23.45 0.23
N LYS A 259 17.99 24.21 0.04
CA LYS A 259 18.00 25.67 0.04
C LYS A 259 18.53 26.21 -1.29
N GLU A 260 18.26 27.46 -1.60
CA GLU A 260 18.70 28.06 -2.87
C GLU A 260 20.23 28.03 -3.02
N GLU A 261 20.98 28.06 -1.91
CA GLU A 261 22.45 27.97 -1.91
C GLU A 261 22.95 26.56 -2.28
N ASP A 262 22.10 25.52 -2.22
CA ASP A 262 22.45 24.17 -2.68
C ASP A 262 22.49 24.08 -4.21
N ALA A 263 21.93 25.07 -4.93
CA ALA A 263 21.97 25.13 -6.38
C ALA A 263 23.43 25.24 -6.88
N ARG A 264 23.80 24.37 -7.81
CA ARG A 264 25.18 24.23 -8.28
C ARG A 264 25.24 23.73 -9.70
N SER A 265 26.30 24.11 -10.41
CA SER A 265 26.68 23.42 -11.63
C SER A 265 27.41 22.11 -11.32
N PHE A 266 27.53 21.28 -12.34
CA PHE A 266 28.39 20.11 -12.35
C PHE A 266 29.46 20.28 -13.42
N PRO A 267 30.72 19.87 -13.16
CA PRO A 267 31.77 19.93 -14.17
C PRO A 267 31.35 19.14 -15.41
N GLY A 268 31.36 19.76 -16.58
CA GLY A 268 31.00 19.05 -17.80
C GLY A 268 31.53 19.64 -19.09
N MET A 269 31.66 18.76 -20.09
CA MET A 269 32.08 19.08 -21.45
C MET A 269 30.92 18.93 -22.43
N ILE A 270 30.76 19.89 -23.34
CA ILE A 270 29.71 19.87 -24.37
C ILE A 270 30.37 19.74 -25.75
N TYR A 271 29.92 18.76 -26.52
CA TYR A 271 30.36 18.47 -27.88
C TYR A 271 29.16 18.44 -28.82
N GLU A 272 29.28 19.06 -29.98
CA GLU A 272 28.24 19.06 -30.99
C GLU A 272 28.54 17.98 -32.03
N VAL A 273 27.61 17.05 -32.22
CA VAL A 273 27.74 16.00 -33.23
C VAL A 273 27.00 16.45 -34.48
N THR A 274 27.76 16.76 -35.52
CA THR A 274 27.22 17.19 -36.83
C THR A 274 27.29 16.10 -37.89
N ASP A 275 28.15 15.09 -37.69
CA ASP A 275 28.31 13.95 -38.58
C ASP A 275 27.72 12.69 -37.92
N PRO A 276 26.72 12.02 -38.53
CA PRO A 276 26.19 10.76 -38.01
C PRO A 276 27.20 9.61 -37.99
N ASN A 277 28.30 9.72 -38.73
CA ASN A 277 29.39 8.73 -38.75
C ASN A 277 30.51 9.05 -37.77
N ALA A 278 30.34 10.05 -36.90
CA ALA A 278 31.33 10.39 -35.90
C ALA A 278 31.60 9.19 -34.95
N GLU A 279 32.84 8.72 -34.93
CA GLU A 279 33.29 7.69 -34.02
C GLU A 279 33.65 8.31 -32.66
N ILE A 280 32.87 7.99 -31.63
CA ILE A 280 33.07 8.52 -30.28
C ILE A 280 33.68 7.44 -29.39
N ASP A 281 34.95 7.64 -29.02
CA ASP A 281 35.62 6.81 -28.05
C ASP A 281 35.27 7.23 -26.61
N LEU A 282 34.43 6.46 -25.93
CA LEU A 282 33.98 6.80 -24.58
C LEU A 282 35.10 6.81 -23.54
N ARG A 283 36.19 6.06 -23.73
CA ARG A 283 37.31 6.00 -22.76
C ARG A 283 37.94 7.36 -22.54
N LYS A 284 37.95 8.20 -23.58
CA LYS A 284 38.45 9.59 -23.52
C LYS A 284 37.60 10.51 -22.63
N TYR A 285 36.35 10.11 -22.36
CA TYR A 285 35.36 10.93 -21.68
C TYR A 285 34.91 10.35 -20.32
N MET A 286 35.56 9.29 -19.83
CA MET A 286 35.30 8.66 -18.53
C MET A 286 35.95 9.41 -17.36
N ASN A 287 35.71 10.72 -17.25
CA ASN A 287 36.30 11.55 -16.19
C ASN A 287 35.47 11.50 -14.89
N PRO A 288 36.05 11.06 -13.74
CA PRO A 288 35.29 10.90 -12.50
C PRO A 288 34.58 12.16 -12.01
N GLY A 289 33.25 12.09 -11.87
CA GLY A 289 32.40 13.18 -11.41
C GLY A 289 32.18 14.29 -12.43
N GLU A 290 32.48 14.02 -13.71
CA GLU A 290 32.21 14.91 -14.82
C GLU A 290 31.14 14.34 -15.76
N ILE A 291 30.37 15.24 -16.37
CA ILE A 291 29.38 14.92 -17.39
C ILE A 291 29.88 15.34 -18.77
N THR A 292 29.84 14.43 -19.75
CA THR A 292 30.13 14.74 -21.15
C THR A 292 28.83 14.69 -21.95
N ILE A 293 28.49 15.77 -22.64
CA ILE A 293 27.21 15.95 -23.31
C ILE A 293 27.47 16.06 -24.81
N PHE A 294 27.01 15.09 -25.57
CA PHE A 294 26.97 15.11 -27.02
C PHE A 294 25.61 15.59 -27.50
N THR A 295 25.55 16.81 -28.02
CA THR A 295 24.33 17.37 -28.57
C THR A 295 24.11 16.89 -30.00
N LEU A 296 22.97 16.25 -30.24
CA LEU A 296 22.59 15.62 -31.52
C LEU A 296 21.52 16.42 -32.25
N ASN A 297 21.24 17.66 -31.82
CA ASN A 297 20.20 18.54 -32.34
C ASN A 297 20.47 19.07 -33.76
N LYS A 298 21.66 18.81 -34.32
CA LYS A 298 22.02 19.16 -35.71
C LYS A 298 21.81 18.03 -36.71
N LEU A 299 21.61 16.81 -36.23
CA LEU A 299 21.34 15.66 -37.09
C LEU A 299 19.92 15.70 -37.62
N LYS A 300 19.74 15.29 -38.87
CA LYS A 300 18.43 15.16 -39.51
C LYS A 300 17.66 13.94 -38.98
N PRO A 301 16.34 13.85 -39.23
CA PRO A 301 15.58 12.62 -38.97
C PRO A 301 16.25 11.41 -39.65
N GLY A 302 16.39 10.30 -38.93
CA GLY A 302 17.10 9.09 -39.39
C GLY A 302 18.63 9.11 -39.16
N GLU A 303 19.29 10.26 -39.26
CA GLU A 303 20.73 10.39 -38.95
C GLU A 303 21.02 10.12 -37.47
N TYR A 304 20.08 10.45 -36.59
CA TYR A 304 20.13 10.08 -35.17
C TYR A 304 20.27 8.56 -34.96
N ASP A 305 19.55 7.76 -35.77
CA ASP A 305 19.63 6.30 -35.69
C ASP A 305 21.01 5.80 -36.08
N VAL A 306 21.59 6.35 -37.15
CA VAL A 306 22.94 6.03 -37.62
C VAL A 306 23.99 6.43 -36.57
N ALA A 307 23.87 7.61 -35.98
CA ALA A 307 24.77 8.08 -34.92
C ALA A 307 24.77 7.13 -33.72
N VAL A 308 23.59 6.74 -33.21
CA VAL A 308 23.48 5.81 -32.08
C VAL A 308 24.07 4.44 -32.43
N GLN A 309 23.83 3.92 -33.64
CA GLN A 309 24.44 2.67 -34.09
C GLN A 309 25.97 2.76 -34.07
N ASN A 310 26.55 3.80 -34.66
CA ASN A 310 28.00 3.99 -34.75
C ASN A 310 28.63 4.17 -33.38
N ILE A 311 28.03 4.98 -32.51
CA ILE A 311 28.46 5.17 -31.12
C ILE A 311 28.51 3.83 -30.40
N VAL A 312 27.41 3.08 -30.40
CA VAL A 312 27.32 1.82 -29.66
C VAL A 312 28.24 0.75 -30.24
N ASN A 313 28.33 0.63 -31.57
CA ASN A 313 29.27 -0.28 -32.23
C ASN A 313 30.72 0.05 -31.84
N LYS A 314 31.07 1.34 -31.73
CA LYS A 314 32.39 1.74 -31.27
C LYS A 314 32.68 1.28 -29.84
N ILE A 315 31.68 1.28 -28.97
CA ILE A 315 31.81 0.73 -27.60
C ILE A 315 32.15 -0.76 -27.65
N PHE A 316 31.48 -1.51 -28.51
CA PHE A 316 31.73 -2.94 -28.69
C PHE A 316 33.15 -3.22 -29.21
N GLU A 317 33.63 -2.46 -30.20
CA GLU A 317 34.97 -2.60 -30.78
C GLU A 317 36.11 -2.41 -29.77
N GLN A 318 35.89 -1.62 -28.72
CA GLN A 318 36.94 -1.27 -27.76
C GLN A 318 37.40 -2.42 -26.87
N GLY A 319 36.58 -3.47 -26.71
CA GLY A 319 36.86 -4.61 -25.82
C GLY A 319 36.95 -4.20 -24.35
N TRP A 320 35.85 -4.35 -23.61
CA TRP A 320 35.77 -3.93 -22.20
C TRP A 320 36.01 -5.08 -21.23
N GLU A 321 36.70 -4.78 -20.15
CA GLU A 321 36.88 -5.71 -19.03
C GLU A 321 35.59 -5.85 -18.23
N GLU A 322 35.35 -7.05 -17.68
CA GLU A 322 34.24 -7.27 -16.78
C GLU A 322 34.40 -6.49 -15.47
N SER A 323 33.27 -6.03 -14.93
CA SER A 323 33.20 -5.26 -13.70
C SER A 323 31.92 -5.56 -12.97
N ASN A 324 32.03 -5.82 -11.66
CA ASN A 324 30.89 -5.92 -10.75
C ASN A 324 30.48 -4.57 -10.12
N LYS A 325 31.18 -3.49 -10.49
CA LYS A 325 30.91 -2.12 -10.02
C LYS A 325 30.59 -1.21 -11.20
N LEU A 326 29.73 -0.22 -10.98
CA LEU A 326 29.44 0.81 -11.97
C LEU A 326 30.69 1.68 -12.23
N ARG A 327 31.13 1.70 -13.49
CA ARG A 327 32.29 2.49 -13.97
C ARG A 327 31.87 3.70 -14.80
N LEU A 328 30.74 3.61 -15.52
CA LEU A 328 30.25 4.64 -16.42
C LEU A 328 28.73 4.58 -16.52
N LEU A 329 28.08 5.73 -16.54
CA LEU A 329 26.67 5.85 -16.88
C LEU A 329 26.51 6.51 -18.25
N VAL A 330 25.83 5.85 -19.17
CA VAL A 330 25.50 6.41 -20.49
C VAL A 330 24.00 6.71 -20.56
N VAL A 331 23.65 7.88 -21.06
CA VAL A 331 22.26 8.35 -21.19
C VAL A 331 21.93 8.58 -22.66
N PHE A 332 20.85 7.97 -23.13
CA PHE A 332 20.24 8.28 -24.42
C PHE A 332 18.90 8.95 -24.17
N ASP A 333 18.78 10.22 -24.57
CA ASP A 333 17.51 10.95 -24.49
C ASP A 333 16.67 10.79 -25.77
N GLU A 334 15.35 10.92 -25.65
CA GLU A 334 14.39 10.81 -26.75
C GLU A 334 14.59 9.54 -27.63
N VAL A 335 14.79 8.38 -27.00
CA VAL A 335 15.07 7.07 -27.65
C VAL A 335 13.98 6.65 -28.64
N HIS A 336 12.75 7.15 -28.50
CA HIS A 336 11.68 6.91 -29.49
C HIS A 336 12.06 7.37 -30.90
N ARG A 337 13.01 8.30 -31.06
CA ARG A 337 13.54 8.69 -32.39
C ARG A 337 14.20 7.54 -33.16
N LEU A 338 14.55 6.44 -32.48
CA LEU A 338 15.10 5.22 -33.07
C LEU A 338 14.03 4.23 -33.56
N LEU A 339 12.75 4.50 -33.32
CA LEU A 339 11.69 3.61 -33.78
C LEU A 339 11.49 3.75 -35.29
N GLU A 340 11.04 2.66 -35.92
CA GLU A 340 10.83 2.56 -37.37
C GLU A 340 9.92 3.67 -37.91
N ARG A 341 8.86 4.02 -37.16
CA ARG A 341 7.93 5.10 -37.53
C ARG A 341 8.57 6.50 -37.60
N TYR A 342 9.77 6.68 -37.02
CA TYR A 342 10.55 7.93 -37.09
C TYR A 342 11.78 7.81 -38.01
N GLY A 343 11.86 6.74 -38.80
CA GLY A 343 12.93 6.49 -39.76
C GLY A 343 14.10 5.67 -39.20
N GLY A 344 13.99 5.12 -37.99
CA GLY A 344 15.00 4.23 -37.42
C GLY A 344 14.99 2.85 -38.10
N LYS A 345 16.17 2.26 -38.28
CA LYS A 345 16.31 0.95 -38.94
C LYS A 345 17.13 -0.05 -38.14
N GLY A 346 18.07 0.42 -37.31
CA GLY A 346 19.00 -0.46 -36.59
C GLY A 346 19.41 -0.01 -35.20
N GLY A 347 19.26 1.27 -34.84
CA GLY A 347 19.71 1.80 -33.55
C GLY A 347 19.04 1.14 -32.36
N TYR A 348 17.75 0.82 -32.49
CA TYR A 348 17.02 0.09 -31.44
C TYR A 348 17.61 -1.32 -31.20
N ILE A 349 17.95 -2.06 -32.26
CA ILE A 349 18.53 -3.41 -32.16
C ILE A 349 19.90 -3.36 -31.48
N VAL A 350 20.67 -2.32 -31.78
CA VAL A 350 22.00 -2.13 -31.21
C VAL A 350 21.92 -1.73 -29.73
N LEU A 351 20.94 -0.92 -29.32
CA LEU A 351 20.67 -0.65 -27.90
C LEU A 351 20.24 -1.90 -27.11
N GLU A 352 19.47 -2.80 -27.73
CA GLU A 352 19.13 -4.08 -27.12
C GLU A 352 20.37 -4.93 -26.83
N LYS A 353 21.29 -5.02 -27.80
CA LYS A 353 22.59 -5.67 -27.61
C LYS A 353 23.40 -4.98 -26.52
N ALA A 354 23.41 -3.64 -26.49
CA ALA A 354 24.09 -2.86 -25.46
C ALA A 354 23.57 -3.20 -24.06
N ALA A 355 22.25 -3.21 -23.85
CA ALA A 355 21.65 -3.55 -22.55
C ALA A 355 22.00 -4.98 -22.08
N ARG A 356 22.27 -5.91 -23.00
CA ARG A 356 22.67 -7.27 -22.64
C ARG A 356 24.15 -7.37 -22.22
N GLU A 357 25.03 -6.64 -22.90
CA GLU A 357 26.48 -6.78 -22.71
C GLU A 357 27.05 -5.74 -21.72
N PHE A 358 26.56 -4.50 -21.73
CA PHE A 358 27.10 -3.38 -20.94
C PHE A 358 27.03 -3.61 -19.43
N ARG A 359 26.00 -4.33 -18.97
CA ARG A 359 25.86 -4.80 -17.58
C ARG A 359 27.07 -5.61 -17.09
N LYS A 360 27.76 -6.33 -17.97
CA LYS A 360 28.95 -7.13 -17.62
C LYS A 360 30.19 -6.26 -17.44
N TRP A 361 30.22 -5.11 -18.12
CA TRP A 361 31.37 -4.20 -18.17
C TRP A 361 31.30 -3.07 -17.15
N GLY A 362 30.26 -3.03 -16.31
CA GLY A 362 30.02 -1.92 -15.39
C GLY A 362 29.55 -0.64 -16.09
N ILE A 363 28.96 -0.76 -17.29
CA ILE A 363 28.37 0.37 -18.01
C ILE A 363 26.85 0.36 -17.80
N GLY A 364 26.34 1.37 -17.11
CA GLY A 364 24.90 1.58 -16.94
C GLY A 364 24.30 2.35 -18.12
N LEU A 365 23.00 2.11 -18.39
CA LEU A 365 22.26 2.82 -19.43
C LEU A 365 21.03 3.48 -18.82
N ILE A 366 20.78 4.73 -19.17
CA ILE A 366 19.47 5.38 -18.98
C ILE A 366 18.89 5.69 -20.35
N MET A 367 17.71 5.15 -20.61
CA MET A 367 16.97 5.35 -21.85
C MET A 367 15.70 6.14 -21.56
N ILE A 368 15.56 7.30 -22.18
CA ILE A 368 14.45 8.22 -21.95
C ILE A 368 13.55 8.22 -23.17
N SER A 369 12.26 7.99 -22.99
CA SER A 369 11.28 7.99 -24.07
C SER A 369 9.97 8.64 -23.66
N GLN A 370 9.06 8.85 -24.60
CA GLN A 370 7.73 9.39 -24.32
C GLN A 370 6.73 8.29 -23.92
N VAL A 371 6.84 7.12 -24.54
CA VAL A 371 5.94 5.97 -24.33
C VAL A 371 6.79 4.77 -23.92
N LEU A 372 6.38 4.08 -22.85
CA LEU A 372 7.11 2.92 -22.34
C LEU A 372 6.87 1.66 -23.19
N SER A 373 5.67 1.56 -23.77
CA SER A 373 5.25 0.46 -24.63
C SER A 373 6.00 0.41 -25.96
N ASP A 374 6.59 1.52 -26.41
CA ASP A 374 7.46 1.57 -27.58
C ASP A 374 8.71 0.67 -27.45
N PHE A 375 9.14 0.38 -26.22
CA PHE A 375 10.27 -0.53 -26.02
C PHE A 375 9.83 -1.99 -26.18
N LYS A 376 10.43 -2.70 -27.13
CA LYS A 376 10.30 -4.16 -27.36
C LYS A 376 10.65 -4.96 -26.10
N GLU A 377 10.00 -6.10 -25.92
CA GLU A 377 10.17 -6.97 -24.74
C GLU A 377 11.61 -7.44 -24.53
N ALA A 378 12.35 -7.69 -25.62
CA ALA A 378 13.74 -8.15 -25.54
C ALA A 378 14.67 -7.13 -24.86
N LEU A 379 14.46 -5.83 -25.09
CA LEU A 379 15.17 -4.77 -24.37
C LEU A 379 14.70 -4.72 -22.90
N LYS A 380 13.39 -4.72 -22.67
CA LYS A 380 12.80 -4.68 -21.31
C LYS A 380 13.27 -5.83 -20.44
N GLY A 381 13.49 -7.02 -20.99
CA GLY A 381 14.03 -8.17 -20.27
C GLY A 381 15.43 -7.95 -19.69
N ASN A 382 16.18 -6.97 -20.22
CA ASN A 382 17.52 -6.60 -19.75
C ASN A 382 17.52 -5.34 -18.86
N VAL A 383 16.37 -4.69 -18.69
CA VAL A 383 16.22 -3.47 -17.87
C VAL A 383 15.45 -3.83 -16.60
N LEU A 384 16.08 -3.68 -15.43
CA LEU A 384 15.40 -3.98 -14.18
C LEU A 384 14.61 -2.81 -13.63
N THR A 385 15.00 -1.57 -13.93
CA THR A 385 14.35 -0.38 -13.37
C THR A 385 13.53 0.35 -14.42
N GLU A 386 12.21 0.40 -14.22
CA GLU A 386 11.27 1.17 -15.03
C GLU A 386 10.73 2.36 -14.21
N ILE A 387 10.79 3.57 -14.77
CA ILE A 387 10.18 4.78 -14.21
C ILE A 387 9.09 5.23 -15.19
N GLN A 388 7.84 5.02 -14.81
CA GLN A 388 6.68 5.50 -15.57
C GLN A 388 6.17 6.77 -14.91
N LEU A 389 6.29 7.90 -15.61
CA LEU A 389 5.66 9.16 -15.22
C LEU A 389 4.28 9.30 -15.87
N ASN A 390 3.59 10.38 -15.51
CA ASN A 390 2.27 10.72 -16.04
C ASN A 390 2.19 10.51 -17.56
N THR A 391 1.25 9.68 -17.99
CA THR A 391 0.99 9.41 -19.41
C THR A 391 -0.51 9.26 -19.66
N LYS A 392 -0.92 9.60 -20.88
CA LYS A 392 -2.26 9.33 -21.44
C LYS A 392 -2.23 8.22 -22.49
N ALA A 393 -1.06 7.63 -22.76
CA ALA A 393 -0.93 6.58 -23.75
C ALA A 393 -1.70 5.32 -23.30
N LEU A 394 -2.69 4.91 -24.09
CA LEU A 394 -3.58 3.78 -23.77
C LEU A 394 -2.81 2.46 -23.63
N GLU A 395 -1.77 2.26 -24.43
CA GLU A 395 -0.93 1.05 -24.39
C GLU A 395 -0.20 0.92 -23.04
N ASP A 396 0.39 2.01 -22.54
CA ASP A 396 1.07 2.03 -21.23
C ASP A 396 0.09 1.77 -20.09
N LEU A 397 -1.11 2.36 -20.17
CA LEU A 397 -2.16 2.17 -19.16
C LEU A 397 -2.72 0.74 -19.20
N LYS A 398 -2.93 0.17 -20.38
CA LYS A 398 -3.36 -1.22 -20.56
C LYS A 398 -2.31 -2.18 -20.00
N ARG A 399 -1.03 -1.99 -20.35
CA ARG A 399 0.10 -2.77 -19.83
C ARG A 399 0.17 -2.71 -18.30
N SER A 400 0.08 -1.51 -17.73
CA SER A 400 0.10 -1.34 -16.26
C SER A 400 -1.08 -2.03 -15.59
N ARG A 401 -2.28 -1.92 -16.20
CA ARG A 401 -3.49 -2.58 -15.71
C ARG A 401 -3.38 -4.11 -15.72
N GLU A 402 -2.83 -4.69 -16.79
CA GLU A 402 -2.65 -6.13 -16.94
C GLU A 402 -1.56 -6.66 -16.01
N LYS A 403 -0.44 -5.93 -15.86
CA LYS A 403 0.73 -6.38 -15.08
C LYS A 403 0.57 -6.16 -13.58
N TYR A 404 0.01 -5.02 -13.16
CA TYR A 404 -0.02 -4.61 -11.75
C TYR A 404 -1.45 -4.44 -11.20
N GLY A 405 -2.44 -4.29 -12.07
CA GLY A 405 -3.85 -4.12 -11.71
C GLY A 405 -4.41 -2.74 -12.04
N LYS A 406 -5.75 -2.67 -12.12
CA LYS A 406 -6.50 -1.45 -12.50
C LYS A 406 -6.12 -0.22 -11.68
N GLU A 407 -5.88 -0.42 -10.38
CA GLU A 407 -5.52 0.61 -9.42
C GLU A 407 -4.20 1.33 -9.73
N TYR A 408 -3.23 0.66 -10.37
CA TYR A 408 -1.96 1.27 -10.78
C TYR A 408 -2.16 2.14 -12.02
N ALA A 409 -2.86 1.62 -13.03
CA ALA A 409 -3.16 2.34 -14.27
C ALA A 409 -3.95 3.63 -14.00
N GLU A 410 -4.96 3.59 -13.13
CA GLU A 410 -5.73 4.78 -12.77
C GLU A 410 -4.85 5.86 -12.10
N ARG A 411 -3.86 5.46 -11.30
CA ARG A 411 -2.97 6.40 -10.58
C ARG A 411 -1.91 7.03 -11.46
N ILE A 412 -1.39 6.31 -12.46
CA ILE A 412 -0.45 6.87 -13.44
C ILE A 412 -1.01 8.15 -14.09
N THR A 413 -2.31 8.14 -14.43
CA THR A 413 -2.96 9.30 -15.05
C THR A 413 -3.13 10.50 -14.11
N ARG A 414 -3.04 10.27 -12.79
CA ARG A 414 -3.18 11.29 -11.73
C ARG A 414 -1.85 11.75 -11.16
N GLU A 415 -0.72 11.19 -11.62
CA GLU A 415 0.61 11.57 -11.16
C GLU A 415 0.87 13.06 -11.35
N GLU A 416 1.44 13.69 -10.32
CA GLU A 416 1.95 15.06 -10.39
C GLU A 416 3.26 15.13 -11.17
N VAL A 417 3.56 16.32 -11.70
CA VAL A 417 4.83 16.57 -12.40
C VAL A 417 6.01 16.35 -11.45
N GLY A 418 6.94 15.48 -11.87
CA GLY A 418 8.10 15.07 -11.06
C GLY A 418 7.82 13.94 -10.08
N VAL A 419 6.62 13.35 -10.11
CA VAL A 419 6.33 12.08 -9.44
C VAL A 419 6.24 11.00 -10.50
N GLY A 420 6.84 9.84 -10.25
CA GLY A 420 6.79 8.70 -11.16
C GLY A 420 6.59 7.37 -10.43
N MET A 421 5.84 6.47 -11.06
CA MET A 421 5.75 5.08 -10.67
C MET A 421 7.09 4.38 -10.97
N PHE A 422 7.82 4.07 -9.92
CA PHE A 422 9.09 3.37 -9.93
C PHE A 422 8.87 1.87 -9.75
N GLN A 423 9.39 1.06 -10.66
CA GLN A 423 9.35 -0.39 -10.56
C GLN A 423 10.75 -0.97 -10.71
N ASN A 424 11.13 -1.83 -9.76
CA ASN A 424 12.28 -2.70 -9.85
C ASN A 424 11.91 -4.03 -9.18
N PRO A 425 12.17 -5.19 -9.80
CA PRO A 425 11.75 -6.49 -9.27
C PRO A 425 12.38 -6.84 -7.91
N LYS A 426 13.53 -6.26 -7.57
CA LYS A 426 14.22 -6.49 -6.30
C LYS A 426 13.52 -5.82 -5.11
N TYR A 427 12.72 -4.79 -5.35
CA TYR A 427 12.15 -3.94 -4.30
C TYR A 427 10.64 -4.07 -4.23
N ASN A 428 10.06 -3.81 -3.05
CA ASN A 428 8.63 -3.81 -2.81
C ASN A 428 7.92 -5.09 -3.31
N ARG A 429 8.60 -6.25 -3.17
CA ARG A 429 8.13 -7.56 -3.66
C ARG A 429 7.78 -7.56 -5.15
N GLY A 430 8.54 -6.79 -5.92
CA GLY A 430 8.38 -6.60 -7.36
C GLY A 430 7.22 -5.68 -7.77
N LYS A 431 6.43 -5.17 -6.81
CA LYS A 431 5.33 -4.24 -7.09
C LYS A 431 5.86 -2.81 -7.25
N PRO A 432 5.34 -2.02 -8.21
CA PRO A 432 5.69 -0.62 -8.32
C PRO A 432 5.32 0.19 -7.08
N TYR A 433 6.02 1.30 -6.87
CA TYR A 433 5.70 2.33 -5.88
C TYR A 433 6.03 3.71 -6.44
N TRP A 434 5.55 4.79 -5.81
CA TRP A 434 5.76 6.13 -6.35
C TRP A 434 6.91 6.86 -5.65
N ILE A 435 7.76 7.48 -6.45
CA ILE A 435 8.83 8.38 -5.98
C ILE A 435 8.49 9.78 -6.43
N SER A 436 8.47 10.71 -5.48
CA SER A 436 8.54 12.14 -5.76
C SER A 436 10.02 12.50 -5.89
N PHE A 437 10.45 12.75 -7.13
CA PHE A 437 11.84 13.10 -7.42
C PHE A 437 12.13 14.51 -6.89
N ARG A 438 13.31 14.67 -6.28
CA ARG A 438 13.75 15.97 -5.79
C ARG A 438 13.94 16.95 -6.96
N PRO A 439 13.80 18.26 -6.75
CA PRO A 439 14.13 19.25 -7.76
C PRO A 439 15.65 19.24 -8.07
N LEU A 440 16.01 19.74 -9.25
CA LEU A 440 17.38 19.77 -9.76
C LEU A 440 18.21 20.84 -9.07
N LEU A 441 19.51 20.58 -8.88
CA LEU A 441 20.50 21.53 -8.40
C LEU A 441 21.12 22.33 -9.54
N HIS A 442 21.23 21.74 -10.73
CA HIS A 442 21.63 22.43 -11.96
C HIS A 442 20.44 23.03 -12.71
N SER A 443 20.73 23.83 -13.74
CA SER A 443 19.71 24.47 -14.56
C SER A 443 18.93 23.44 -15.41
N PRO A 444 17.59 23.39 -15.34
CA PRO A 444 16.79 22.47 -16.16
C PRO A 444 16.74 22.85 -17.65
N HIS A 445 17.32 23.99 -18.03
CA HIS A 445 17.16 24.60 -19.33
C HIS A 445 18.44 24.51 -20.16
N LYS A 446 18.28 24.39 -21.48
CA LYS A 446 19.38 24.48 -22.45
C LYS A 446 20.12 25.81 -22.28
N ILE A 447 21.45 25.79 -22.34
CA ILE A 447 22.23 27.04 -22.36
C ILE A 447 21.96 27.84 -23.65
N PRO A 448 21.92 29.18 -23.59
CA PRO A 448 21.71 30.03 -24.76
C PRO A 448 22.71 29.71 -25.89
N ASP A 449 22.24 29.71 -27.13
CA ASP A 449 23.08 29.33 -28.29
C ASP A 449 24.34 30.20 -28.44
N LYS A 450 24.27 31.49 -28.05
CA LYS A 450 25.45 32.38 -28.02
C LYS A 450 26.55 31.83 -27.13
N GLU A 451 26.19 31.35 -25.95
CA GLU A 451 27.15 30.78 -24.99
C GLU A 451 27.58 29.37 -25.37
N LEU A 452 26.70 28.58 -25.98
CA LEU A 452 27.06 27.29 -26.56
C LEU A 452 28.13 27.45 -27.66
N ASN A 453 28.00 28.47 -28.51
CA ASN A 453 29.01 28.79 -29.53
C ASN A 453 30.35 29.22 -28.91
N LEU A 454 30.33 30.02 -27.83
CA LEU A 454 31.54 30.35 -27.09
C LEU A 454 32.19 29.09 -26.50
N TYR A 455 31.37 28.23 -25.89
CA TYR A 455 31.82 26.94 -25.35
C TYR A 455 32.57 26.14 -26.41
N LYS A 456 31.97 26.01 -27.60
CA LYS A 456 32.53 25.31 -28.76
C LYS A 456 33.87 25.90 -29.18
N ASN A 457 33.93 27.21 -29.35
CA ASN A 457 35.15 27.89 -29.78
C ASN A 457 36.28 27.67 -28.77
N PHE A 458 36.02 27.82 -27.48
CA PHE A 458 37.03 27.58 -26.44
C PHE A 458 37.43 26.11 -26.35
N ALA A 459 36.48 25.17 -26.44
CA ALA A 459 36.79 23.74 -26.43
C ALA A 459 37.72 23.36 -27.60
N ALA A 460 37.42 23.83 -28.81
CA ALA A 460 38.26 23.59 -29.98
C ALA A 460 39.66 24.24 -29.84
N GLN A 461 39.72 25.47 -29.32
CA GLN A 461 41.00 26.13 -29.04
C GLN A 461 41.84 25.37 -28.02
N LEU A 462 41.24 24.92 -26.91
CA LEU A 462 41.93 24.15 -25.88
C LEU A 462 42.43 22.79 -26.40
N GLU A 463 41.73 22.18 -27.36
CA GLU A 463 42.18 20.95 -28.01
C GLU A 463 43.40 21.18 -28.91
N VAL A 464 43.44 22.29 -29.65
CA VAL A 464 44.61 22.69 -30.44
C VAL A 464 45.81 22.97 -29.53
N ILE A 465 45.58 23.71 -28.44
CA ILE A 465 46.59 24.01 -27.41
C ILE A 465 47.13 22.70 -26.80
N GLU A 466 46.25 21.78 -26.45
CA GLU A 466 46.64 20.47 -25.89
C GLU A 466 47.48 19.65 -26.85
N ARG A 467 47.12 19.60 -28.14
CA ARG A 467 47.94 18.94 -29.17
C ARG A 467 49.33 19.57 -29.27
N ARG A 468 49.41 20.90 -29.26
CA ARG A 468 50.69 21.61 -29.34
C ARG A 468 51.57 21.37 -28.12
N ILE A 469 50.98 21.34 -26.93
CA ILE A 469 51.67 20.99 -25.68
C ILE A 469 52.20 19.54 -25.75
N MET A 470 51.39 18.59 -26.25
CA MET A 470 51.84 17.21 -26.46
C MET A 470 53.00 17.10 -27.46
N GLU A 471 53.00 17.89 -28.54
CA GLU A 471 54.11 17.94 -29.49
C GLU A 471 55.40 18.44 -28.83
N LYS A 472 55.34 19.52 -28.05
CA LYS A 472 56.48 20.05 -27.29
C LYS A 472 57.00 19.06 -26.26
N LYS A 473 56.10 18.37 -25.56
CA LYS A 473 56.45 17.30 -24.61
C LYS A 473 57.19 16.15 -25.30
N LYS A 474 56.73 15.74 -26.49
CA LYS A 474 57.41 14.71 -27.31
C LYS A 474 58.76 15.18 -27.83
N ALA A 475 58.93 16.48 -28.07
CA ALA A 475 60.21 17.09 -28.42
C ALA A 475 61.19 17.23 -27.24
N GLY A 476 60.78 16.83 -26.02
CA GLY A 476 61.61 16.88 -24.82
C GLY A 476 61.66 18.25 -24.13
N GLU A 477 60.78 19.19 -24.52
CA GLU A 477 60.67 20.49 -23.85
C GLU A 477 59.93 20.36 -22.50
N ASP A 478 60.31 21.19 -21.53
CA ASP A 478 59.56 21.32 -20.27
C ASP A 478 58.24 22.04 -20.53
N VAL A 479 57.14 21.32 -20.30
CA VAL A 479 55.77 21.80 -20.51
C VAL A 479 54.96 21.84 -19.21
N PHE A 480 55.59 21.68 -18.05
CA PHE A 480 54.86 21.53 -16.78
C PHE A 480 53.90 22.71 -16.51
N ASP A 481 54.37 23.95 -16.67
CA ASP A 481 53.56 25.15 -16.45
C ASP A 481 52.42 25.26 -17.47
N LEU A 482 52.68 24.88 -18.73
CA LEU A 482 51.69 24.88 -19.80
C LEU A 482 50.60 23.82 -19.55
N GLU A 483 50.97 22.64 -19.06
CA GLU A 483 50.03 21.58 -18.69
C GLU A 483 49.17 22.00 -17.49
N LEU A 484 49.77 22.64 -16.47
CA LEU A 484 49.04 23.15 -15.31
C LEU A 484 48.03 24.22 -15.72
N GLU A 485 48.44 25.17 -16.55
CA GLU A 485 47.56 26.24 -17.03
C GLU A 485 46.48 25.71 -17.97
N LEU A 486 46.79 24.75 -18.85
CA LEU A 486 45.78 24.05 -19.66
C LEU A 486 44.76 23.33 -18.78
N LYS A 487 45.20 22.67 -17.70
CA LYS A 487 44.33 22.01 -16.75
C LYS A 487 43.41 23.01 -16.05
N LEU A 488 43.92 24.18 -15.68
CA LEU A 488 43.11 25.28 -15.11
C LEU A 488 42.09 25.81 -16.13
N ALA A 489 42.51 26.04 -17.38
CA ALA A 489 41.65 26.51 -18.46
C ALA A 489 40.50 25.54 -18.72
N LYS A 490 40.81 24.25 -18.88
CA LYS A 490 39.81 23.17 -19.01
C LYS A 490 38.91 23.10 -17.80
N GLY A 491 39.45 23.21 -16.58
CA GLY A 491 38.66 23.24 -15.36
C GLY A 491 37.64 24.38 -15.33
N LYS A 492 38.04 25.59 -15.72
CA LYS A 492 37.12 26.75 -15.79
C LYS A 492 36.07 26.60 -16.87
N LEU A 493 36.42 26.03 -18.02
CA LEU A 493 35.45 25.74 -19.08
C LEU A 493 34.42 24.70 -18.60
N LYS A 494 34.88 23.64 -17.93
CA LYS A 494 34.01 22.61 -17.34
C LYS A 494 33.04 23.14 -16.29
N GLU A 495 33.47 24.14 -15.51
CA GLU A 495 32.62 24.82 -14.52
C GLU A 495 31.62 25.82 -15.15
N GLY A 496 31.66 26.04 -16.47
CA GLY A 496 30.85 27.06 -17.15
C GLY A 496 31.36 28.50 -16.93
N LYS A 497 32.59 28.69 -16.46
CA LYS A 497 33.20 30.00 -16.18
C LYS A 497 33.94 30.55 -17.39
N PHE A 498 33.19 30.90 -18.44
CA PHE A 498 33.72 31.29 -19.76
C PHE A 498 34.79 32.38 -19.73
N ARG A 499 34.54 33.49 -19.02
CA ARG A 499 35.50 34.61 -18.95
C ARG A 499 36.86 34.19 -18.38
N MET A 500 36.86 33.26 -17.41
CA MET A 500 38.11 32.77 -16.83
C MET A 500 38.79 31.79 -17.79
N ALA A 501 38.02 30.90 -18.42
CA ALA A 501 38.55 29.99 -19.43
C ALA A 501 39.19 30.73 -20.61
N GLU A 502 38.58 31.82 -21.06
CA GLU A 502 39.09 32.71 -22.11
C GLU A 502 40.44 33.33 -21.74
N ILE A 503 40.58 33.86 -20.52
CA ILE A 503 41.83 34.46 -20.04
C ILE A 503 42.99 33.44 -20.11
N TYR A 504 42.75 32.22 -19.59
CA TYR A 504 43.76 31.17 -19.62
C TYR A 504 44.05 30.67 -21.05
N ALA A 505 43.02 30.50 -21.88
CA ALA A 505 43.18 30.07 -23.27
C ALA A 505 44.01 31.09 -24.08
N ASN A 506 43.74 32.39 -23.92
CA ASN A 506 44.49 33.45 -24.58
C ASN A 506 45.94 33.51 -24.07
N SER A 507 46.17 33.35 -22.76
CA SER A 507 47.54 33.29 -22.22
C SER A 507 48.34 32.12 -22.79
N LEU A 508 47.73 30.92 -22.85
CA LEU A 508 48.33 29.73 -23.45
C LEU A 508 48.63 29.93 -24.94
N LYS A 509 47.71 30.54 -25.70
CA LYS A 509 47.94 30.88 -27.12
C LYS A 509 49.17 31.76 -27.29
N THR A 510 49.28 32.83 -26.49
CA THR A 510 50.44 33.74 -26.54
C THR A 510 51.74 33.01 -26.22
N LYS A 511 51.76 32.15 -25.19
CA LYS A 511 52.95 31.36 -24.81
C LYS A 511 53.36 30.33 -25.86
N LEU A 512 52.39 29.80 -26.60
CA LEU A 512 52.61 28.76 -27.62
C LEU A 512 52.78 29.32 -29.05
N GLY A 513 52.62 30.63 -29.25
CA GLY A 513 52.68 31.26 -30.57
C GLY A 513 51.56 30.80 -31.51
N ILE A 514 50.37 30.53 -30.96
CA ILE A 514 49.20 30.11 -31.73
C ILE A 514 48.34 31.34 -31.99
N GLU A 515 48.13 31.70 -33.26
CA GLU A 515 47.19 32.78 -33.66
C GLU A 515 45.73 32.43 -33.32
#